data_AF-A0A9D5YLF4-F1
#
_entry.id   AF-A0A9D5YLF4-F1
#
_cell.length_a   1.000
_cell.length_b   1.000
_cell.length_c   1.000
_cell.angle_alpha   90.00
_cell.angle_beta   90.00
_cell.angle_gamma   90.00
#
_symmetry.space_group_name_H-M   'P 1'
#
loop_
_entity.id
_entity.type
_entity.pdbx_description
1 polymer ?
#
loop_
_entity_poly.entity_id
_entity_poly.type
_entity_poly.pdbx_seq_one_letter_code
_entity_poly.pdbx_strand_id
1 'polypeptide(L)'
;MVFDGRWKSELKQLSYAISIWRKMTVFGGLAEHRLNRAILYSATILRKIIEDEAEAETIAKDAGITLPKQKTVRASLEAIKYPYTGEEGWAIRSKLCASDYGKGQTVCIKVKDVCNWLLHSYVWGVARNEDRKNFAGFLVASDFDKEKFVHFIPFEEWCALLRVVINDGVF
;
A
#
# COMPACT_ATOMS: atom_id res chain seq x y z
N MET A 1 -11.85 -13.27 10.18
CA MET A 1 -11.56 -12.87 8.78
C MET A 1 -10.46 -13.75 8.19
N VAL A 2 -9.33 -13.97 8.86
CA VAL A 2 -8.27 -14.84 8.33
C VAL A 2 -8.70 -16.31 8.18
N PHE A 3 -9.53 -16.80 9.10
CA PHE A 3 -9.92 -18.21 9.20
C PHE A 3 -10.86 -18.76 8.13
N ASP A 4 -11.59 -17.91 7.39
CA ASP A 4 -12.50 -18.39 6.33
C ASP A 4 -11.85 -18.43 4.93
N GLY A 5 -10.62 -17.92 4.81
CA GLY A 5 -9.86 -17.84 3.56
C GLY A 5 -10.46 -16.93 2.48
N ARG A 6 -11.62 -16.31 2.71
CA ARG A 6 -12.31 -15.48 1.70
C ARG A 6 -11.51 -14.25 1.33
N TRP A 7 -10.77 -13.72 2.30
CA TRP A 7 -9.83 -12.61 2.11
C TRP A 7 -8.81 -12.86 0.99
N LYS A 8 -8.40 -14.11 0.72
CA LYS A 8 -7.50 -14.43 -0.40
C LYS A 8 -8.16 -14.13 -1.75
N SER A 9 -9.43 -14.50 -1.89
CA SER A 9 -10.22 -14.21 -3.10
C SER A 9 -10.41 -12.70 -3.27
N GLU A 10 -10.69 -11.99 -2.19
CA GLU A 10 -10.82 -10.53 -2.20
C GLU A 10 -9.51 -9.85 -2.60
N LEU A 11 -8.38 -10.22 -2.00
CA LEU A 11 -7.07 -9.69 -2.39
C LEU A 11 -6.73 -9.99 -3.85
N LYS A 12 -7.09 -11.17 -4.37
CA LYS A 12 -6.94 -11.50 -5.81
C LYS A 12 -7.75 -10.53 -6.68
N GLN A 13 -9.02 -10.29 -6.32
CA GLN A 13 -9.88 -9.35 -7.05
C GLN A 13 -9.34 -7.93 -7.01
N LEU A 14 -8.83 -7.49 -5.85
CA LEU A 14 -8.26 -6.15 -5.67
C LEU A 14 -6.95 -5.98 -6.46
N SER A 15 -6.06 -6.97 -6.44
CA SER A 15 -4.82 -6.97 -7.24
C SER A 15 -5.10 -6.98 -8.75
N TYR A 16 -6.11 -7.74 -9.18
CA TYR A 16 -6.58 -7.71 -10.57
C TYR A 16 -7.16 -6.35 -10.96
N ALA A 17 -7.97 -5.75 -10.08
CA ALA A 17 -8.51 -4.41 -10.28
C ALA A 17 -7.37 -3.38 -10.44
N ILE A 18 -6.34 -3.40 -9.61
CA ILE A 18 -5.17 -2.52 -9.74
C ILE A 18 -4.51 -2.69 -11.11
N SER A 19 -4.29 -3.94 -11.52
CA SER A 19 -3.61 -4.28 -12.78
C SER A 19 -4.36 -3.79 -14.02
N ILE A 20 -5.69 -3.82 -14.00
CA ILE A 20 -6.53 -3.29 -15.08
C ILE A 20 -6.58 -1.76 -15.01
N TRP A 21 -7.06 -1.22 -13.89
CA TRP A 21 -7.44 0.18 -13.81
C TRP A 21 -6.25 1.12 -13.94
N ARG A 22 -5.03 0.67 -13.61
CA ARG A 22 -3.81 1.47 -13.80
C ARG A 22 -3.50 1.80 -15.27
N LYS A 23 -4.00 0.98 -16.21
CA LYS A 23 -3.86 1.16 -17.66
C LYS A 23 -5.05 1.87 -18.31
N MET A 24 -6.17 1.97 -17.58
CA MET A 24 -7.47 2.44 -18.09
C MET A 24 -7.65 3.95 -17.87
N THR A 25 -6.64 4.76 -18.18
CA THR A 25 -6.64 6.21 -17.90
C THR A 25 -7.62 7.01 -18.74
N VAL A 26 -8.11 6.44 -19.85
CA VAL A 26 -9.23 6.98 -20.64
C VAL A 26 -10.47 7.20 -19.77
N PHE A 27 -10.65 6.40 -18.71
CA PHE A 27 -11.77 6.54 -17.78
C PHE A 27 -11.51 7.57 -16.67
N GLY A 28 -10.37 8.28 -16.70
CA GLY A 28 -10.06 9.42 -15.84
C GLY A 28 -10.34 9.17 -14.35
N GLY A 29 -11.24 9.96 -13.78
CA GLY A 29 -11.63 9.90 -12.37
C GLY A 29 -12.26 8.56 -11.95
N LEU A 30 -12.89 7.81 -12.85
CA LEU A 30 -13.41 6.48 -12.53
C LEU A 30 -12.27 5.48 -12.29
N ALA A 31 -11.23 5.50 -13.13
CA ALA A 31 -10.07 4.65 -12.95
C ALA A 31 -9.34 4.98 -11.64
N GLU A 32 -9.16 6.26 -11.37
CA GLU A 32 -8.62 6.76 -10.10
C GLU A 32 -9.43 6.28 -8.90
N HIS A 33 -10.76 6.44 -8.91
CA HIS A 33 -11.63 5.95 -7.84
C HIS A 33 -11.50 4.43 -7.63
N ARG A 34 -11.44 3.66 -8.72
CA ARG A 34 -11.32 2.19 -8.65
C ARG A 34 -9.97 1.76 -8.07
N LEU A 35 -8.89 2.43 -8.45
CA LEU A 35 -7.56 2.20 -7.89
C LEU A 35 -7.51 2.59 -6.42
N ASN A 36 -8.02 3.77 -6.08
CA ASN A 36 -8.09 4.26 -4.71
C ASN A 36 -8.81 3.26 -3.81
N ARG A 37 -9.99 2.82 -4.22
CA ARG A 37 -10.75 1.79 -3.50
C ARG A 37 -9.97 0.48 -3.37
N ALA A 38 -9.31 0.04 -4.43
CA ALA A 38 -8.56 -1.20 -4.41
C ALA A 38 -7.38 -1.16 -3.42
N ILE A 39 -6.63 -0.05 -3.42
CA ILE A 39 -5.54 0.20 -2.46
C ILE A 39 -6.09 0.17 -1.04
N LEU A 40 -7.09 1.00 -0.72
CA LEU A 40 -7.66 1.13 0.62
C LEU A 40 -8.15 -0.23 1.16
N TYR A 41 -8.93 -0.96 0.38
CA TYR A 41 -9.51 -2.22 0.86
C TYR A 41 -8.43 -3.29 1.04
N SER A 42 -7.44 -3.33 0.15
CA SER A 42 -6.32 -4.24 0.32
C SER A 42 -5.48 -3.89 1.56
N ALA A 43 -5.29 -2.61 1.86
CA ALA A 43 -4.60 -2.16 3.06
C ALA A 43 -5.36 -2.53 4.34
N THR A 44 -6.69 -2.43 4.36
CA THR A 44 -7.52 -2.89 5.50
C THR A 44 -7.34 -4.38 5.75
N ILE A 45 -7.42 -5.21 4.70
CA ILE A 45 -7.25 -6.67 4.82
C ILE A 45 -5.84 -7.00 5.31
N LEU A 46 -4.81 -6.40 4.70
CA LEU A 46 -3.41 -6.60 5.12
C LEU A 46 -3.18 -6.17 6.57
N ARG A 47 -3.74 -5.03 6.99
CA ARG A 47 -3.62 -4.55 8.37
C ARG A 47 -4.20 -5.57 9.34
N LYS A 48 -5.38 -6.12 9.04
CA LYS A 48 -6.01 -7.13 9.89
C LYS A 48 -5.20 -8.43 9.95
N ILE A 49 -4.68 -8.92 8.82
CA ILE A 49 -3.78 -10.08 8.79
C ILE A 49 -2.56 -9.86 9.69
N ILE A 50 -1.94 -8.68 9.60
CA ILE A 50 -0.77 -8.32 10.41
C ILE A 50 -1.10 -8.29 11.91
N GLU A 51 -2.28 -7.79 12.29
CA GLU A 51 -2.73 -7.80 13.70
C GLU A 51 -2.96 -9.21 14.21
N ASP A 52 -3.68 -10.03 13.44
CA ASP A 52 -4.01 -11.40 13.81
C ASP A 52 -2.72 -12.25 13.91
N GLU A 53 -1.75 -12.06 13.00
CA GLU A 53 -0.43 -12.68 13.08
C GLU A 53 0.30 -12.26 14.38
N ALA A 54 0.40 -10.95 14.66
CA ALA A 54 1.08 -10.44 15.85
C ALA A 54 0.45 -10.89 17.18
N GLU A 55 -0.89 -10.98 17.23
CA GLU A 55 -1.62 -11.50 18.38
C GLU A 55 -1.30 -13.00 18.58
N ALA A 56 -1.34 -13.79 17.52
CA ALA A 56 -0.96 -15.20 17.57
C ALA A 56 0.50 -15.37 18.04
N GLU A 57 1.43 -14.55 17.56
CA GLU A 57 2.84 -14.53 17.98
C GLU A 57 2.99 -14.31 19.48
N THR A 58 2.17 -13.40 20.04
CA THR A 58 2.14 -13.10 21.48
C THR A 58 1.62 -14.31 22.28
N ILE A 59 0.48 -14.87 21.89
CA ILE A 59 -0.13 -16.03 22.55
C ILE A 59 0.82 -17.24 22.53
N ALA A 60 1.46 -17.50 21.40
CA ALA A 60 2.37 -18.63 21.25
C ALA A 60 3.62 -18.47 22.13
N LYS A 61 4.17 -17.25 22.20
CA LYS A 61 5.29 -16.94 23.10
C LYS A 61 4.92 -17.19 24.56
N ASP A 62 3.74 -16.75 24.99
CA ASP A 62 3.26 -16.94 26.36
C ASP A 62 3.00 -18.43 26.68
N ALA A 63 2.57 -19.20 25.68
CA ALA A 63 2.36 -20.64 25.80
C ALA A 63 3.64 -21.49 25.60
N GLY A 64 4.78 -20.88 25.26
CA GLY A 64 6.02 -21.61 24.93
C GLY A 64 5.94 -22.43 23.63
N ILE A 65 5.00 -22.09 22.74
CA ILE A 65 4.75 -22.77 21.47
C ILE A 65 5.47 -22.02 20.35
N THR A 66 6.07 -22.76 19.41
CA THR A 66 6.64 -22.17 18.19
C THR A 66 5.59 -22.17 17.08
N LEU A 67 5.28 -20.99 16.54
CA LEU A 67 4.42 -20.88 15.36
C LEU A 67 5.19 -21.16 14.07
N PRO A 68 4.49 -21.60 13.01
CA PRO A 68 5.04 -21.53 11.66
C PRO A 68 5.48 -20.11 11.33
N LYS A 69 6.46 -19.96 10.44
CA LYS A 69 7.04 -18.64 10.09
C LYS A 69 5.96 -17.66 9.64
N GLN A 70 5.63 -16.69 10.50
CA GLN A 70 4.77 -15.56 10.17
C GLN A 70 5.54 -14.55 9.32
N LYS A 71 5.11 -14.34 8.07
CA LYS A 71 5.85 -13.55 7.08
C LYS A 71 5.31 -12.13 6.93
N THR A 72 4.03 -11.88 7.17
CA THR A 72 3.38 -10.62 6.80
C THR A 72 3.72 -9.50 7.79
N VAL A 73 3.80 -9.80 9.08
CA VAL A 73 4.25 -8.85 10.13
C VAL A 73 5.62 -8.22 9.81
N ARG A 74 6.50 -8.97 9.14
CA ARG A 74 7.88 -8.56 8.83
C ARG A 74 8.08 -8.13 7.38
N ALA A 75 7.02 -8.14 6.57
CA ALA A 75 7.09 -7.75 5.16
C ALA A 75 7.42 -6.26 5.02
N SER A 76 8.23 -5.95 4.02
CA SER A 76 8.59 -4.58 3.65
C SER A 76 8.40 -4.37 2.14
N LEU A 77 8.20 -3.12 1.75
CA LEU A 77 8.00 -2.67 0.38
C LEU A 77 9.14 -1.73 0.00
N GLU A 78 9.57 -1.80 -1.25
CA GLU A 78 10.35 -0.73 -1.84
C GLU A 78 9.44 0.47 -2.15
N ALA A 79 9.90 1.66 -1.77
CA ALA A 79 9.21 2.91 -2.01
C ALA A 79 10.21 4.00 -2.36
N ILE A 80 9.73 5.07 -2.97
CA ILE A 80 10.53 6.28 -3.22
C ILE A 80 10.07 7.36 -2.27
N LYS A 81 10.99 7.82 -1.42
CA LYS A 81 10.78 8.91 -0.47
C LYS A 81 11.15 10.24 -1.12
N TYR A 82 10.23 11.19 -1.12
CA TYR A 82 10.44 12.54 -1.61
C TYR A 82 10.38 13.55 -0.46
N PRO A 83 11.33 14.50 -0.38
CA PRO A 83 11.28 15.58 0.60
C PRO A 83 10.18 16.60 0.29
N TYR A 84 9.60 17.19 1.33
CA TYR A 84 8.70 18.33 1.24
C TYR A 84 9.49 19.58 0.85
N THR A 85 9.03 20.27 -0.20
CA THR A 85 9.73 21.43 -0.76
C THR A 85 9.15 22.79 -0.30
N GLY A 86 8.17 22.80 0.61
CA GLY A 86 7.58 24.06 1.11
C GLY A 86 6.52 24.69 0.21
N GLU A 87 6.15 24.06 -0.91
CA GLU A 87 5.11 24.61 -1.80
C GLU A 87 3.70 24.45 -1.20
N GLU A 88 2.97 25.57 -1.09
CA GLU A 88 1.53 25.56 -0.84
C GLU A 88 0.82 24.76 -1.95
N GLY A 89 0.21 23.64 -1.60
CA GLY A 89 -0.48 22.73 -2.54
C GLY A 89 0.10 21.33 -2.67
N TRP A 90 1.07 20.96 -1.83
CA TRP A 90 1.56 19.57 -1.72
C TRP A 90 0.48 18.59 -1.25
N ALA A 91 -0.45 19.09 -0.43
CA ALA A 91 -1.72 18.43 -0.15
C ALA A 91 -2.66 18.66 -1.35
N ILE A 92 -2.89 17.59 -2.13
CA ILE A 92 -3.98 17.52 -3.11
C ILE A 92 -3.73 18.36 -4.38
N ARG A 93 -2.70 18.03 -5.16
CA ARG A 93 -2.78 18.32 -6.61
C ARG A 93 -3.60 17.21 -7.26
N SER A 94 -4.71 17.57 -7.90
CA SER A 94 -5.65 16.68 -8.60
C SER A 94 -5.06 15.89 -9.80
N LYS A 95 -3.74 15.91 -9.97
CA LYS A 95 -2.98 15.18 -11.00
C LYS A 95 -1.57 14.85 -10.49
N LEU A 96 -1.49 14.06 -9.41
CA LEU A 96 -0.23 13.58 -8.85
C LEU A 96 0.59 12.84 -9.93
N CYS A 97 1.81 13.30 -10.20
CA CYS A 97 2.78 12.57 -11.00
C CYS A 97 4.03 12.36 -10.15
N ALA A 98 4.57 11.14 -10.12
CA ALA A 98 5.72 10.83 -9.27
C ALA A 98 6.95 11.70 -9.62
N SER A 99 7.10 12.09 -10.89
CA SER A 99 8.18 12.97 -11.35
C SER A 99 8.05 14.42 -10.90
N ASP A 100 6.85 14.87 -10.49
CA ASP A 100 6.64 16.24 -10.02
C ASP A 100 7.38 16.51 -8.69
N TYR A 101 7.84 15.47 -8.01
CA TYR A 101 8.53 15.53 -6.72
C TYR A 101 10.06 15.58 -6.83
N GLY A 102 10.62 15.65 -8.05
CA GLY A 102 12.06 15.74 -8.28
C GLY A 102 12.82 14.45 -7.96
N LYS A 103 14.04 14.56 -7.42
CA LYS A 103 14.90 13.40 -7.14
C LYS A 103 14.54 12.76 -5.80
N GLY A 104 13.85 11.63 -5.85
CA GLY A 104 13.53 10.83 -4.66
C GLY A 104 14.66 9.89 -4.22
N GLN A 105 14.52 9.35 -3.01
CA GLN A 105 15.42 8.34 -2.44
C GLN A 105 14.69 7.00 -2.33
N THR A 106 15.29 5.92 -2.84
CA THR A 106 14.77 4.56 -2.61
C THR A 106 14.90 4.20 -1.14
N VAL A 107 13.80 3.74 -0.55
CA VAL A 107 13.72 3.32 0.85
C VAL A 107 12.94 2.01 0.95
N CYS A 108 13.17 1.28 2.04
CA CYS A 108 12.40 0.09 2.38
C CYS A 108 11.50 0.40 3.58
N ILE A 109 10.20 0.18 3.46
CA ILE A 109 9.19 0.56 4.45
C ILE A 109 8.40 -0.68 4.86
N LYS A 110 8.11 -0.82 6.15
CA LYS A 110 7.29 -1.94 6.63
C LYS A 110 5.88 -1.83 6.07
N VAL A 111 5.32 -2.96 5.65
CA VAL A 111 3.93 -3.03 5.14
C VAL A 111 2.95 -2.52 6.19
N LYS A 112 3.18 -2.84 7.47
CA LYS A 112 2.37 -2.35 8.59
C LYS A 112 2.27 -0.83 8.60
N ASP A 113 3.38 -0.13 8.38
CA ASP A 113 3.43 1.33 8.44
C ASP A 113 2.68 1.93 7.25
N VAL A 114 2.88 1.39 6.05
CA VAL A 114 2.11 1.79 4.85
C VAL A 114 0.61 1.59 5.06
N CYS A 115 0.20 0.42 5.55
CA CYS A 115 -1.22 0.15 5.83
C CYS A 115 -1.76 1.13 6.88
N ASN A 116 -0.97 1.42 7.91
CA ASN A 116 -1.34 2.38 8.94
C ASN A 116 -1.52 3.78 8.35
N TRP A 117 -0.61 4.25 7.51
CA TRP A 117 -0.72 5.55 6.85
C TRP A 117 -1.93 5.60 5.90
N LEU A 118 -2.22 4.55 5.15
CA LEU A 118 -3.40 4.52 4.28
C LEU A 118 -4.72 4.57 5.06
N LEU A 119 -4.76 4.00 6.27
CA LEU A 119 -5.97 3.93 7.09
C LEU A 119 -6.15 5.13 8.03
N HIS A 120 -5.05 5.74 8.47
CA HIS A 120 -5.06 6.82 9.45
C HIS A 120 -4.70 8.19 8.85
N SER A 121 -4.02 8.24 7.71
CA SER A 121 -3.51 9.50 7.19
C SER A 121 -4.44 10.21 6.22
N TYR A 122 -4.34 11.54 6.29
CA TYR A 122 -5.16 12.48 5.53
C TYR A 122 -4.72 12.65 4.06
N VAL A 123 -3.49 12.21 3.71
CA VAL A 123 -2.86 12.46 2.41
C VAL A 123 -2.48 11.14 1.74
N TRP A 124 -3.33 10.73 0.79
CA TRP A 124 -2.99 9.67 -0.14
C TRP A 124 -3.71 9.87 -1.48
N GLY A 125 -3.13 9.33 -2.55
CA GLY A 125 -3.71 9.42 -3.88
C GLY A 125 -2.89 8.69 -4.93
N VAL A 126 -3.56 8.23 -5.98
CA VAL A 126 -2.89 7.56 -7.10
C VAL A 126 -2.04 8.53 -7.90
N ALA A 127 -0.84 8.09 -8.24
CA ALA A 127 0.12 8.87 -9.01
C ALA A 127 0.27 8.29 -10.41
N ARG A 128 0.37 9.20 -11.39
CA ARG A 128 0.66 8.88 -12.78
C ARG A 128 2.16 8.74 -13.02
N ASN A 129 2.49 8.01 -14.08
CA ASN A 129 3.84 8.02 -14.66
C ASN A 129 4.15 9.37 -15.34
N GLU A 130 5.42 9.56 -15.73
CA GLU A 130 5.94 10.79 -16.35
C GLU A 130 5.16 11.25 -17.57
N ASP A 131 4.78 10.31 -18.46
CA ASP A 131 4.01 10.62 -19.66
C ASP A 131 2.52 10.92 -19.37
N ARG A 132 2.10 10.80 -18.10
CA ARG A 132 0.73 10.98 -17.58
C ARG A 132 -0.31 10.09 -18.27
N LYS A 133 0.10 9.05 -19.00
CA LYS A 133 -0.77 8.12 -19.72
C LYS A 133 -1.23 6.95 -18.88
N ASN A 134 -0.49 6.57 -17.83
CA ASN A 134 -0.85 5.46 -16.94
C ASN A 134 -0.71 5.86 -15.48
N PHE A 135 -1.41 5.14 -14.61
CA PHE A 135 -1.11 5.22 -13.18
C PHE A 135 0.06 4.27 -12.86
N ALA A 136 1.04 4.77 -12.11
CA ALA A 136 2.26 4.06 -11.77
C ALA A 136 2.27 3.53 -10.33
N GLY A 137 1.51 4.17 -9.45
CA GLY A 137 1.48 3.80 -8.04
C GLY A 137 0.59 4.73 -7.25
N PHE A 138 0.88 4.84 -5.96
CA PHE A 138 0.19 5.76 -5.06
C PHE A 138 1.18 6.45 -4.14
N LEU A 139 0.81 7.67 -3.74
CA LEU A 139 1.53 8.46 -2.77
C LEU A 139 0.84 8.32 -1.41
N VAL A 140 1.63 8.21 -0.36
CA VAL A 140 1.17 8.13 1.01
C VAL A 140 2.16 8.84 1.93
N ALA A 141 1.65 9.56 2.93
CA ALA A 141 2.46 10.19 3.95
C ALA A 141 1.96 9.80 5.33
N SER A 142 2.87 9.76 6.31
CA SER A 142 2.50 9.57 7.71
C SER A 142 2.00 10.87 8.30
N ASP A 143 1.01 10.81 9.20
CA ASP A 143 0.54 12.02 9.91
C ASP A 143 1.63 12.74 10.71
N PHE A 144 2.65 12.01 11.17
CA PHE A 144 3.77 12.58 11.93
C PHE A 144 4.76 13.37 11.08
N ASP A 145 4.87 13.04 9.79
CA ASP A 145 5.89 13.56 8.89
C ASP A 145 5.33 14.05 7.54
N LYS A 146 4.01 14.30 7.47
CA LYS A 146 3.32 14.76 6.25
C LYS A 146 3.84 16.08 5.71
N GLU A 147 4.44 16.91 6.55
CA GLU A 147 5.08 18.18 6.18
C GLU A 147 6.56 18.01 5.86
N LYS A 148 7.08 16.77 5.87
CA LYS A 148 8.49 16.47 5.63
C LYS A 148 8.69 15.53 4.45
N PHE A 149 7.87 14.48 4.33
CA PHE A 149 8.10 13.41 3.36
C PHE A 149 6.83 12.75 2.85
N VAL A 150 6.83 12.40 1.56
CA VAL A 150 5.82 11.55 0.93
C VAL A 150 6.52 10.34 0.34
N HIS A 151 5.85 9.20 0.44
CA HIS A 151 6.34 7.94 -0.09
C HIS A 151 5.50 7.58 -1.30
N PHE A 152 6.16 7.35 -2.43
CA PHE A 152 5.57 6.75 -3.61
C PHE A 152 5.79 5.24 -3.57
N ILE A 153 4.70 4.49 -3.70
CA ILE A 153 4.71 3.04 -3.73
C ILE A 153 4.24 2.60 -5.12
N PRO A 154 5.10 1.92 -5.89
CA PRO A 154 4.73 1.38 -7.20
C PRO A 154 3.59 0.35 -7.09
N PHE A 155 2.71 0.30 -8.08
CA PHE A 155 1.69 -0.74 -8.13
C PHE A 155 2.29 -2.13 -8.30
N GLU A 156 3.42 -2.24 -8.99
CA GLU A 156 4.20 -3.46 -9.14
C GLU A 156 4.54 -4.05 -7.78
N GLU A 157 5.10 -3.23 -6.89
CA GLU A 157 5.50 -3.61 -5.53
C GLU A 157 4.29 -3.99 -4.68
N TRP A 158 3.24 -3.16 -4.70
CA TRP A 158 2.01 -3.47 -3.97
C TRP A 158 1.37 -4.77 -4.43
N CYS A 159 1.24 -4.98 -5.74
CA CYS A 159 0.71 -6.23 -6.30
C CYS A 159 1.64 -7.42 -6.08
N ALA A 160 2.96 -7.23 -6.01
CA ALA A 160 3.90 -8.29 -5.64
C ALA A 160 3.68 -8.73 -4.19
N LEU A 161 3.56 -7.78 -3.26
CA LEU A 161 3.17 -8.06 -1.88
C LEU A 161 1.85 -8.82 -1.80
N LEU A 162 0.80 -8.35 -2.48
CA LEU A 162 -0.50 -9.04 -2.47
C LEU A 162 -0.36 -10.49 -2.95
N ARG A 163 0.40 -10.73 -4.02
CA ARG A 163 0.65 -12.09 -4.52
C ARG A 163 1.39 -12.96 -3.51
N VAL A 164 2.40 -12.42 -2.84
CA VAL A 164 3.10 -13.13 -1.76
C VAL A 164 2.12 -13.47 -0.65
N VAL A 165 1.34 -12.51 -0.15
CA VAL A 165 0.38 -12.76 0.96
C VAL A 165 -0.72 -13.74 0.56
N ILE A 166 -1.18 -13.71 -0.69
CA ILE A 166 -2.18 -14.66 -1.22
C ILE A 166 -1.62 -16.09 -1.29
N ASN A 167 -0.40 -16.24 -1.82
CA ASN A 167 0.21 -17.55 -2.09
C ASN A 167 0.85 -18.17 -0.85
N ASP A 168 1.50 -17.34 -0.02
CA ASP A 168 2.14 -17.74 1.24
C ASP A 168 1.15 -17.72 2.41
N GLY A 169 -0.13 -17.41 2.15
CA GLY A 169 -1.11 -17.09 3.17
C GLY A 169 -1.29 -18.20 4.20
N VAL A 170 -0.60 -17.99 5.32
CA VAL A 170 -0.73 -18.52 6.69
C VAL A 170 -1.99 -19.36 6.88
N PHE A 171 -1.86 -20.65 6.62
CA PHE A 171 -1.96 -21.80 7.53
C PHE A 171 -1.39 -23.02 6.79
#